data_AF-A0A9E3DQH3-F1
#
_entry.id   AF-A0A9E3DQH3-F1
#
_cell.length_a   1.000
_cell.length_b   1.000
_cell.length_c   1.000
_cell.angle_alpha   90.00
_cell.angle_beta   90.00
_cell.angle_gamma   90.00
#
_symmetry.space_group_name_H-M   'P 1'
#
loop_
_entity.id
_entity.type
_entity.pdbx_description
1 polymer ?
#
loop_
_entity_poly.entity_id
_entity_poly.type
_entity_poly.pdbx_seq_one_letter_code
_entity_poly.pdbx_strand_id
1 'polypeptide(L)'
;ENIAPGSIKNVSIQNVTATGANLTSSITGVEGGRVQDVIIDGFTLTAKGGGAVKDIDVPEVPAKYPDGDMFGELPALALFTRHVDGLTVRNLKVHSGQPDPRPGLIADDVTRLQITGFESTNIPEQQPLLLFRNVAGALLNGNLLTTPASVYLSVMGSKSSAIALHGNSLEAARKVFVIGEGAPAGSISVEPVRTPGER
;
A
#
# COMPACT_ATOMS: atom_id res chain seq x y z
N GLU A 1 -25.15 -3.61 23.67
CA GLU A 1 -24.26 -4.79 23.70
C GLU A 1 -23.08 -4.52 22.79
N ASN A 2 -21.86 -4.84 23.23
CA ASN A 2 -20.66 -4.74 22.40
C ASN A 2 -20.60 -6.04 21.56
N ILE A 3 -21.29 -6.06 20.42
CA ILE A 3 -21.29 -7.23 19.55
C ILE A 3 -19.90 -7.34 18.94
N ALA A 4 -19.24 -8.49 19.14
CA ALA A 4 -17.95 -8.75 18.51
C ALA A 4 -18.09 -8.61 16.98
N PRO A 5 -17.16 -7.93 16.29
CA PRO A 5 -17.22 -7.78 14.84
C PRO A 5 -17.36 -9.13 14.15
N GLY A 6 -18.12 -9.17 13.05
CA GLY A 6 -18.12 -10.32 12.16
C GLY A 6 -16.75 -10.54 11.50
N SER A 7 -16.56 -11.68 10.84
CA SER A 7 -15.30 -12.01 10.16
C SER A 7 -15.45 -12.02 8.64
N ILE A 8 -14.45 -11.47 7.93
CA ILE A 8 -14.26 -11.65 6.49
C ILE A 8 -12.86 -12.23 6.25
N LYS A 9 -12.80 -13.35 5.54
CA LYS A 9 -11.55 -14.05 5.25
C LYS A 9 -11.58 -14.84 3.95
N ASN A 10 -10.41 -15.16 3.41
CA ASN A 10 -10.24 -15.95 2.17
C ASN A 10 -10.88 -15.26 0.95
N VAL A 11 -10.56 -13.99 0.75
CA VAL A 11 -11.11 -13.19 -0.34
C VAL A 11 -10.12 -13.14 -1.49
N SER A 12 -10.61 -13.35 -2.71
CA SER A 12 -9.79 -13.27 -3.93
C SER A 12 -10.44 -12.35 -4.95
N ILE A 13 -9.69 -11.33 -5.36
CA ILE A 13 -10.07 -10.34 -6.38
C ILE A 13 -9.06 -10.46 -7.51
N GLN A 14 -9.50 -10.84 -8.70
CA GLN A 14 -8.58 -11.13 -9.80
C GLN A 14 -9.06 -10.57 -11.13
N ASN A 15 -8.10 -10.18 -11.98
CA ASN A 15 -8.32 -9.78 -13.37
C ASN A 15 -9.31 -8.61 -13.51
N VAL A 16 -9.09 -7.56 -12.71
CA VAL A 16 -9.97 -6.38 -12.69
C VAL A 16 -9.31 -5.22 -13.41
N THR A 17 -10.04 -4.60 -14.33
CA THR A 17 -9.67 -3.32 -14.94
C THR A 17 -10.70 -2.26 -14.55
N ALA A 18 -10.27 -1.23 -13.83
CA ALA A 18 -11.11 -0.13 -13.41
C ALA A 18 -10.64 1.17 -14.07
N THR A 19 -11.48 1.77 -14.92
CA THR A 19 -11.16 3.00 -15.67
C THR A 19 -12.09 4.13 -15.28
N GLY A 20 -11.53 5.34 -15.09
CA GLY A 20 -12.29 6.51 -14.65
C GLY A 20 -12.73 6.41 -13.19
N ALA A 21 -12.01 5.62 -12.38
CA ALA A 21 -12.31 5.43 -10.97
C ALA A 21 -12.23 6.77 -10.23
N ASN A 22 -13.31 7.10 -9.52
CA ASN A 22 -13.46 8.35 -8.79
C ASN A 22 -13.13 8.20 -7.30
N LEU A 23 -13.21 6.98 -6.78
CA LEU A 23 -12.98 6.63 -5.38
C LEU A 23 -11.78 5.69 -5.27
N THR A 24 -11.04 5.84 -4.19
CA THR A 24 -9.96 4.92 -3.79
C THR A 24 -10.56 3.57 -3.36
N SER A 25 -9.96 2.46 -3.78
CA SER A 25 -10.36 1.15 -3.27
C SER A 25 -9.85 0.96 -1.84
N SER A 26 -10.62 0.28 -0.99
CA SER A 26 -10.20 0.01 0.37
C SER A 26 -10.45 -1.44 0.82
N ILE A 27 -9.52 -1.95 1.63
CA ILE A 27 -9.67 -3.21 2.38
C ILE A 27 -9.44 -2.86 3.83
N THR A 28 -10.52 -2.72 4.60
CA THR A 28 -10.44 -2.23 5.97
C THR A 28 -11.14 -3.19 6.92
N GLY A 29 -10.42 -3.61 7.95
CA GLY A 29 -11.02 -4.18 9.15
C GLY A 29 -11.35 -3.09 10.15
N VAL A 30 -11.68 -3.51 11.36
CA VAL A 30 -11.90 -2.65 12.53
C VAL A 30 -10.97 -3.10 13.65
N GLU A 31 -10.76 -2.26 14.67
CA GLU A 31 -10.05 -2.69 15.87
C GLU A 31 -10.67 -3.97 16.46
N GLY A 32 -9.85 -4.98 16.71
CA GLY A 32 -10.29 -6.31 17.16
C GLY A 32 -10.92 -7.21 16.08
N GLY A 33 -11.12 -6.72 14.86
CA GLY A 33 -11.74 -7.43 13.74
C GLY A 33 -10.98 -7.25 12.43
N ARG A 34 -9.83 -7.94 12.30
CA ARG A 34 -8.99 -7.85 11.10
C ARG A 34 -9.62 -8.57 9.91
N VAL A 35 -9.46 -8.02 8.72
CA VAL A 35 -9.69 -8.76 7.46
C VAL A 35 -8.56 -9.76 7.28
N GLN A 36 -8.85 -11.00 6.89
CA GLN A 36 -7.85 -12.06 6.81
C GLN A 36 -7.68 -12.64 5.41
N ASP A 37 -6.45 -12.91 5.02
CA ASP A 37 -6.08 -13.70 3.83
C ASP A 37 -6.79 -13.23 2.55
N VAL A 38 -6.44 -12.02 2.11
CA VAL A 38 -6.93 -11.38 0.88
C VAL A 38 -5.88 -11.43 -0.21
N ILE A 39 -6.30 -11.78 -1.42
CA ILE A 39 -5.48 -11.76 -2.62
C ILE A 39 -6.07 -10.77 -3.63
N ILE A 40 -5.26 -9.84 -4.10
CA ILE A 40 -5.49 -9.03 -5.30
C ILE A 40 -4.47 -9.49 -6.34
N ASP A 41 -4.94 -9.92 -7.52
CA ASP A 41 -4.04 -10.31 -8.61
C ASP A 41 -4.52 -9.82 -9.98
N GLY A 42 -3.66 -9.12 -10.71
CA GLY A 42 -3.98 -8.63 -12.05
C GLY A 42 -5.02 -7.51 -11.99
N PHE A 43 -4.72 -6.47 -11.21
CA PHE A 43 -5.58 -5.30 -11.07
C PHE A 43 -4.97 -4.11 -11.79
N THR A 44 -5.67 -3.54 -12.77
CA THR A 44 -5.25 -2.30 -13.44
C THR A 44 -6.23 -1.18 -13.13
N LEU A 45 -5.74 -0.13 -12.48
CA LEU A 45 -6.50 1.07 -12.16
C LEU A 45 -6.09 2.23 -13.04
N THR A 46 -7.06 2.91 -13.65
CA THR A 46 -6.91 4.26 -14.20
C THR A 46 -7.85 5.18 -13.42
N ALA A 47 -7.30 5.87 -12.42
CA ALA A 47 -8.03 6.84 -11.63
C ALA A 47 -8.28 8.13 -12.43
N LYS A 48 -9.28 8.92 -12.03
CA LYS A 48 -9.40 10.29 -12.55
C LYS A 48 -8.22 11.17 -12.14
N GLY A 49 -7.73 11.00 -10.92
CA GLY A 49 -6.66 11.81 -10.33
C GLY A 49 -7.14 13.15 -9.78
N GLY A 50 -6.19 14.00 -9.40
CA GLY A 50 -6.47 15.35 -8.87
C GLY A 50 -6.95 15.38 -7.42
N GLY A 51 -6.76 14.30 -6.66
CA GLY A 51 -7.05 14.29 -5.23
C GLY A 51 -6.13 15.23 -4.42
N ALA A 52 -6.49 15.46 -3.17
CA ALA A 52 -5.69 16.24 -2.24
C ALA A 52 -4.83 15.33 -1.35
N VAL A 53 -3.67 15.85 -0.92
CA VAL A 53 -2.92 15.22 0.17
C VAL A 53 -3.79 15.26 1.43
N LYS A 54 -3.97 14.11 2.07
CA LYS A 54 -4.72 13.95 3.32
C LYS A 54 -3.82 13.33 4.38
N ASP A 55 -4.22 13.50 5.63
CA ASP A 55 -3.62 12.76 6.73
C ASP A 55 -3.87 11.26 6.57
N ILE A 56 -2.91 10.46 7.02
CA ILE A 56 -3.06 9.00 7.11
C ILE A 56 -4.02 8.61 8.24
N ASP A 57 -4.26 9.50 9.21
CA ASP A 57 -5.25 9.34 10.27
C ASP A 57 -6.69 9.44 9.76
N VAL A 58 -7.13 8.39 9.06
CA VAL A 58 -8.51 8.23 8.60
C VAL A 58 -9.40 7.84 9.80
N PRO A 59 -10.49 8.58 10.09
CA PRO A 59 -11.38 8.25 11.21
C PRO A 59 -11.96 6.83 11.12
N GLU A 60 -12.00 6.12 12.25
CA GLU A 60 -12.71 4.86 12.36
C GLU A 60 -14.22 5.08 12.50
N VAL A 61 -15.01 4.28 11.78
CA VAL A 61 -16.49 4.37 11.77
C VAL A 61 -17.11 2.96 11.80
N PRO A 62 -16.82 2.13 12.82
CA PRO A 62 -17.21 0.71 12.86
C PRO A 62 -18.72 0.46 12.86
N ALA A 63 -19.53 1.47 13.20
CA ALA A 63 -20.99 1.39 13.18
C ALA A 63 -21.62 1.74 11.82
N LYS A 64 -20.86 2.29 10.85
CA LYS A 64 -21.37 2.61 9.52
C LYS A 64 -21.34 1.37 8.60
N TYR A 65 -22.29 1.29 7.68
CA TYR A 65 -22.26 0.29 6.61
C TYR A 65 -21.02 0.54 5.71
N PRO A 66 -20.37 -0.52 5.17
CA PRO A 66 -19.16 -0.39 4.35
C PRO A 66 -19.43 0.15 2.93
N ASP A 67 -19.97 1.37 2.85
CA ASP A 67 -20.12 2.10 1.59
C ASP A 67 -18.77 2.62 1.09
N GLY A 68 -18.59 2.66 -0.24
CA GLY A 68 -17.32 3.01 -0.86
C GLY A 68 -16.82 4.44 -0.57
N ASP A 69 -17.72 5.33 -0.12
CA ASP A 69 -17.43 6.71 0.25
C ASP A 69 -17.52 6.96 1.77
N MET A 70 -17.65 5.91 2.60
CA MET A 70 -17.90 6.05 4.04
C MET A 70 -16.81 6.83 4.80
N PHE A 71 -15.58 6.84 4.27
CA PHE A 71 -14.42 7.57 4.78
C PHE A 71 -14.18 8.92 4.10
N GLY A 72 -15.01 9.28 3.11
CA GLY A 72 -14.75 10.40 2.21
C GLY A 72 -13.52 10.18 1.34
N GLU A 73 -12.77 11.24 1.09
CA GLU A 73 -11.53 11.18 0.30
C GLU A 73 -10.40 10.55 1.10
N LEU A 74 -9.96 9.37 0.66
CA LEU A 74 -8.87 8.62 1.28
C LEU A 74 -7.48 9.15 0.87
N PRO A 75 -6.46 9.00 1.75
CA PRO A 75 -5.11 9.48 1.51
C PRO A 75 -4.34 8.69 0.43
N ALA A 76 -4.85 7.54 -0.03
CA ALA A 76 -4.26 6.76 -1.11
C ALA A 76 -4.98 7.04 -2.43
N LEU A 77 -4.26 6.96 -3.56
CA LEU A 77 -4.83 7.03 -4.89
C LEU A 77 -5.55 5.73 -5.27
N ALA A 78 -4.88 4.57 -5.13
CA ALA A 78 -5.39 3.30 -5.62
C ALA A 78 -5.97 2.42 -4.53
N LEU A 79 -5.16 2.11 -3.51
CA LEU A 79 -5.52 1.14 -2.49
C LEU A 79 -5.14 1.63 -1.09
N PHE A 80 -6.15 1.75 -0.23
CA PHE A 80 -5.98 1.97 1.21
C PHE A 80 -6.30 0.70 1.97
N THR A 81 -5.38 0.20 2.78
CA THR A 81 -5.61 -1.00 3.60
C THR A 81 -5.41 -0.70 5.07
N ARG A 82 -6.31 -1.20 5.92
CA ARG A 82 -6.22 -1.03 7.38
C ARG A 82 -6.70 -2.25 8.15
N HIS A 83 -6.00 -2.64 9.22
CA HIS A 83 -6.35 -3.80 10.07
C HIS A 83 -6.48 -5.09 9.24
N VAL A 84 -5.43 -5.47 8.52
CA VAL A 84 -5.43 -6.66 7.64
C VAL A 84 -4.35 -7.64 8.05
N ASP A 85 -4.69 -8.92 8.16
CA ASP A 85 -3.72 -10.00 8.38
C ASP A 85 -3.68 -10.96 7.20
N GLY A 86 -2.58 -10.97 6.45
CA GLY A 86 -2.46 -11.74 5.22
C GLY A 86 -3.03 -10.96 4.04
N LEU A 87 -2.23 -10.09 3.43
CA LEU A 87 -2.58 -9.39 2.20
C LEU A 87 -1.55 -9.70 1.13
N THR A 88 -2.00 -10.23 -0.01
CA THR A 88 -1.17 -10.47 -1.19
C THR A 88 -1.64 -9.58 -2.32
N VAL A 89 -0.76 -8.71 -2.82
CA VAL A 89 -0.99 -7.85 -3.98
C VAL A 89 -0.03 -8.27 -5.09
N ARG A 90 -0.58 -8.77 -6.19
CA ARG A 90 0.17 -9.18 -7.38
C ARG A 90 -0.29 -8.39 -8.59
N ASN A 91 0.66 -7.95 -9.40
CA ASN A 91 0.39 -7.32 -10.70
C ASN A 91 -0.60 -6.14 -10.60
N LEU A 92 -0.41 -5.28 -9.59
CA LEU A 92 -1.20 -4.06 -9.41
C LEU A 92 -0.57 -2.93 -10.23
N LYS A 93 -1.31 -2.42 -11.22
CA LYS A 93 -0.91 -1.30 -12.06
C LYS A 93 -1.75 -0.08 -11.76
N VAL A 94 -1.11 1.05 -11.47
CA VAL A 94 -1.77 2.29 -11.08
C VAL A 94 -1.45 3.41 -12.06
N HIS A 95 -2.49 3.90 -12.72
CA HIS A 95 -2.48 5.04 -13.62
C HIS A 95 -3.45 6.12 -13.13
N SER A 96 -3.24 7.35 -13.60
CA SER A 96 -4.10 8.48 -13.30
C SER A 96 -4.28 9.37 -14.53
N GLY A 97 -5.49 9.83 -14.78
CA GLY A 97 -5.81 10.77 -15.87
C GLY A 97 -5.32 12.19 -15.62
N GLN A 98 -5.16 12.57 -14.35
CA GLN A 98 -4.57 13.82 -13.90
C GLN A 98 -3.49 13.53 -12.85
N PRO A 99 -2.45 14.38 -12.71
CA PRO A 99 -1.50 14.25 -11.61
C PRO A 99 -2.22 14.16 -10.27
N ASP A 100 -1.87 13.18 -9.46
CA ASP A 100 -2.42 12.99 -8.11
C ASP A 100 -1.27 12.93 -7.10
N PRO A 101 -1.29 13.75 -6.04
CA PRO A 101 -0.19 13.87 -5.10
C PRO A 101 -0.18 12.76 -4.03
N ARG A 102 -1.18 11.87 -4.03
CA ARG A 102 -1.32 10.81 -3.02
C ARG A 102 -0.44 9.59 -3.33
N PRO A 103 0.01 8.84 -2.30
CA PRO A 103 0.60 7.51 -2.50
C PRO A 103 -0.31 6.59 -3.31
N GLY A 104 0.27 5.73 -4.14
CA GLY A 104 -0.48 4.72 -4.87
C GLY A 104 -1.16 3.73 -3.92
N LEU A 105 -0.43 3.26 -2.91
CA LEU A 105 -0.91 2.30 -1.92
C LEU A 105 -0.49 2.71 -0.51
N ILE A 106 -1.44 2.59 0.41
CA ILE A 106 -1.21 2.77 1.85
C ILE A 106 -1.60 1.49 2.58
N ALA A 107 -0.72 1.04 3.49
CA ALA A 107 -0.99 -0.07 4.40
C ALA A 107 -0.81 0.40 5.84
N ASP A 108 -1.87 0.33 6.64
CA ASP A 108 -1.91 0.77 8.04
C ASP A 108 -2.34 -0.37 8.96
N ASP A 109 -1.49 -0.74 9.93
CA ASP A 109 -1.73 -1.91 10.79
C ASP A 109 -1.99 -3.18 9.97
N VAL A 110 -1.01 -3.58 9.16
CA VAL A 110 -1.07 -4.77 8.30
C VAL A 110 0.01 -5.78 8.70
N THR A 111 -0.36 -7.05 8.75
CA THR A 111 0.56 -8.17 9.01
C THR A 111 0.59 -9.13 7.84
N ARG A 112 1.74 -9.76 7.58
CA ARG A 112 1.91 -10.73 6.47
C ARG A 112 1.55 -10.13 5.10
N LEU A 113 2.19 -9.01 4.74
CA LEU A 113 1.99 -8.34 3.46
C LEU A 113 2.93 -8.89 2.38
N GLN A 114 2.43 -9.16 1.19
CA GLN A 114 3.24 -9.48 0.01
C GLN A 114 2.85 -8.57 -1.14
N ILE A 115 3.83 -7.94 -1.78
CA ILE A 115 3.63 -7.10 -2.97
C ILE A 115 4.60 -7.55 -4.06
N THR A 116 4.06 -7.89 -5.23
CA THR A 116 4.83 -8.31 -6.39
C THR A 116 4.27 -7.73 -7.68
N GLY A 117 5.15 -7.26 -8.57
CA GLY A 117 4.73 -6.66 -9.83
C GLY A 117 3.89 -5.39 -9.66
N PHE A 118 4.12 -4.61 -8.60
CA PHE A 118 3.54 -3.27 -8.46
C PHE A 118 4.22 -2.31 -9.45
N GLU A 119 3.39 -1.59 -10.20
CA GLU A 119 3.83 -0.57 -11.16
C GLU A 119 2.91 0.66 -11.04
N SER A 120 3.48 1.86 -11.09
CA SER A 120 2.70 3.07 -11.17
C SER A 120 3.29 4.09 -12.13
N THR A 121 2.44 4.69 -12.95
CA THR A 121 2.80 5.84 -13.79
C THR A 121 2.40 7.17 -13.17
N ASN A 122 1.62 7.17 -12.08
CA ASN A 122 1.35 8.37 -11.29
C ASN A 122 2.39 8.48 -10.17
N ILE A 123 3.33 9.40 -10.32
CA ILE A 123 4.38 9.60 -9.32
C ILE A 123 4.07 10.84 -8.48
N PRO A 124 3.80 10.70 -7.17
CA PRO A 124 3.62 11.85 -6.31
C PRO A 124 4.96 12.56 -6.07
N GLU A 125 4.97 13.89 -6.19
CA GLU A 125 6.21 14.68 -6.06
C GLU A 125 6.73 14.73 -4.61
N GLN A 126 5.80 14.87 -3.66
CA GLN A 126 6.09 15.14 -2.24
C GLN A 126 5.75 13.98 -1.30
N GLN A 127 5.08 12.94 -1.80
CA GLN A 127 4.69 11.74 -1.06
C GLN A 127 5.46 10.53 -1.58
N PRO A 128 5.59 9.44 -0.80
CA PRO A 128 6.14 8.18 -1.31
C PRO A 128 5.13 7.48 -2.23
N LEU A 129 5.59 6.57 -3.08
CA LEU A 129 4.69 5.71 -3.87
C LEU A 129 3.91 4.72 -2.99
N LEU A 130 4.59 4.15 -2.01
CA LEU A 130 4.05 3.23 -1.01
C LEU A 130 4.26 3.83 0.39
N LEU A 131 3.22 3.82 1.22
CA LEU A 131 3.30 4.28 2.60
C LEU A 131 2.82 3.19 3.55
N PHE A 132 3.70 2.71 4.41
CA PHE A 132 3.41 1.71 5.43
C PHE A 132 3.44 2.32 6.82
N ARG A 133 2.37 2.12 7.59
CA ARG A 133 2.30 2.45 9.00
C ARG A 133 1.98 1.20 9.81
N ASN A 134 2.78 0.91 10.84
CA ASN A 134 2.59 -0.26 11.69
C ASN A 134 2.48 -1.58 10.90
N VAL A 135 3.33 -1.77 9.89
CA VAL A 135 3.33 -2.98 9.05
C VAL A 135 4.37 -3.98 9.56
N ALA A 136 3.94 -5.21 9.88
CA ALA A 136 4.83 -6.25 10.39
C ALA A 136 4.85 -7.50 9.49
N GLY A 137 6.04 -7.88 9.03
CA GLY A 137 6.23 -9.00 8.12
C GLY A 137 5.71 -8.66 6.73
N ALA A 138 6.52 -7.94 5.95
CA ALA A 138 6.21 -7.61 4.57
C ALA A 138 7.31 -8.07 3.61
N LEU A 139 6.93 -8.53 2.41
CA LEU A 139 7.85 -8.82 1.32
C LEU A 139 7.44 -8.07 0.07
N LEU A 140 8.31 -7.18 -0.39
CA LEU A 140 8.21 -6.50 -1.67
C LEU A 140 9.22 -7.15 -2.60
N ASN A 141 8.73 -7.85 -3.62
CA ASN A 141 9.58 -8.60 -4.55
C ASN A 141 9.17 -8.41 -6.00
N GLY A 142 10.13 -8.33 -6.92
CA GLY A 142 9.84 -8.25 -8.36
C GLY A 142 9.06 -7.00 -8.78
N ASN A 143 9.17 -5.90 -8.03
CA ASN A 143 8.55 -4.64 -8.39
C ASN A 143 9.45 -3.83 -9.31
N LEU A 144 8.85 -3.07 -10.21
CA LEU A 144 9.53 -2.29 -11.24
C LEU A 144 9.12 -0.84 -11.13
N LEU A 145 10.11 0.05 -10.98
CA LEU A 145 9.92 1.49 -11.07
C LEU A 145 10.63 2.01 -12.32
N THR A 146 9.85 2.35 -13.34
CA THR A 146 10.37 2.89 -14.62
C THR A 146 10.40 4.42 -14.68
N THR A 147 9.58 5.09 -13.87
CA THR A 147 9.48 6.55 -13.83
C THR A 147 10.18 7.09 -12.58
N PRO A 148 10.98 8.18 -12.68
CA PRO A 148 11.68 8.74 -11.52
C PRO A 148 10.73 9.11 -10.38
N ALA A 149 11.06 8.70 -9.15
CA ALA A 149 10.29 9.01 -7.95
C ALA A 149 11.17 9.55 -6.81
N SER A 150 10.64 10.50 -6.03
CA SER A 150 11.35 11.05 -4.87
C SER A 150 11.64 9.99 -3.80
N VAL A 151 10.61 9.21 -3.45
CA VAL A 151 10.68 8.12 -2.47
C VAL A 151 9.81 6.96 -2.96
N TYR A 152 10.33 5.74 -3.00
CA TYR A 152 9.53 4.57 -3.34
C TYR A 152 8.70 4.10 -2.15
N LEU A 153 9.32 3.79 -1.00
CA LEU A 153 8.64 3.33 0.21
C LEU A 153 8.90 4.25 1.41
N SER A 154 7.86 4.65 2.14
CA SER A 154 8.00 5.20 3.49
C SER A 154 7.46 4.20 4.51
N VAL A 155 8.20 3.96 5.60
CA VAL A 155 7.77 3.11 6.71
C VAL A 155 7.76 3.92 7.99
N MET A 156 6.63 3.94 8.69
CA MET A 156 6.44 4.64 9.96
C MET A 156 5.68 3.79 10.98
N GLY A 157 5.59 4.27 12.23
CA GLY A 157 4.88 3.60 13.32
C GLY A 157 5.72 2.53 14.05
N SER A 158 5.56 2.49 15.37
CA SER A 158 6.39 1.70 16.29
C SER A 158 6.25 0.19 16.15
N LYS A 159 5.15 -0.28 15.54
CA LYS A 159 4.92 -1.72 15.29
C LYS A 159 5.56 -2.21 13.97
N SER A 160 6.14 -1.30 13.18
CA SER A 160 6.71 -1.68 11.88
C SER A 160 7.98 -2.52 12.04
N SER A 161 8.01 -3.69 11.39
CA SER A 161 9.11 -4.66 11.53
C SER A 161 9.14 -5.68 10.40
N ALA A 162 10.32 -6.26 10.14
CA ALA A 162 10.51 -7.34 9.17
C ALA A 162 9.95 -7.04 7.76
N ILE A 163 10.28 -5.87 7.23
CA ILE A 163 9.90 -5.44 5.88
C ILE A 163 11.08 -5.67 4.93
N ALA A 164 10.94 -6.61 4.01
CA ALA A 164 11.99 -7.00 3.09
C ALA A 164 11.72 -6.46 1.67
N LEU A 165 12.73 -5.87 1.04
CA LEU A 165 12.72 -5.45 -0.37
C LEU A 165 13.77 -6.27 -1.13
N HIS A 166 13.35 -7.31 -1.84
CA HIS A 166 14.26 -8.24 -2.55
C HIS A 166 13.93 -8.28 -4.05
N GLY A 167 14.91 -8.47 -4.93
CA GLY A 167 14.66 -8.67 -6.37
C GLY A 167 13.83 -7.58 -7.06
N ASN A 168 13.93 -6.32 -6.63
CA ASN A 168 13.21 -5.19 -7.25
C ASN A 168 14.15 -4.36 -8.13
N SER A 169 13.62 -3.75 -9.19
CA SER A 169 14.31 -2.73 -10.00
C SER A 169 13.75 -1.36 -9.64
N LEU A 170 14.44 -0.67 -8.73
CA LEU A 170 14.01 0.59 -8.12
C LEU A 170 15.03 1.72 -8.33
N GLU A 171 15.92 1.59 -9.33
CA GLU A 171 17.01 2.52 -9.62
C GLU A 171 16.51 3.93 -9.97
N ALA A 172 15.28 4.05 -10.47
CA ALA A 172 14.62 5.32 -10.75
C ALA A 172 14.16 6.05 -9.46
N ALA A 173 14.20 5.40 -8.29
CA ALA A 173 13.89 6.06 -7.02
C ALA A 173 15.10 6.85 -6.53
N ARG A 174 14.93 8.15 -6.25
CA ARG A 174 15.96 8.94 -5.58
C ARG A 174 16.27 8.40 -4.18
N LYS A 175 15.24 7.91 -3.48
CA LYS A 175 15.36 7.12 -2.25
C LYS A 175 14.47 5.89 -2.37
N VAL A 176 15.05 4.69 -2.28
CA VAL A 176 14.28 3.45 -2.29
C VAL A 176 13.36 3.37 -1.07
N PHE A 177 13.87 3.74 0.09
CA PHE A 177 13.03 3.84 1.28
C PHE A 177 13.43 4.98 2.21
N VAL A 178 12.51 5.35 3.09
CA VAL A 178 12.75 6.20 4.25
C VAL A 178 12.11 5.58 5.49
N ILE A 179 12.78 5.73 6.63
CA ILE A 179 12.23 5.40 7.94
C ILE A 179 11.65 6.69 8.50
N GLY A 180 10.33 6.73 8.59
CA GLY A 180 9.55 7.84 9.13
C GLY A 180 9.37 7.74 10.64
N GLU A 181 8.48 8.59 11.16
CA GLU A 181 8.27 8.76 12.59
C GLU A 181 7.88 7.45 13.29
N GLY A 182 8.52 7.17 14.43
CA GLY A 182 8.25 6.03 15.29
C GLY A 182 8.71 4.66 14.77
N ALA A 183 9.08 4.52 13.49
CA ALA A 183 9.54 3.24 12.96
C ALA A 183 10.94 2.86 13.50
N PRO A 184 11.14 1.61 13.96
CA PRO A 184 12.47 1.13 14.35
C PRO A 184 13.46 1.19 13.17
N ALA A 185 14.73 1.53 13.45
CA ALA A 185 15.77 1.64 12.42
C ALA A 185 16.03 0.33 11.65
N GLY A 186 15.81 -0.83 12.29
CA GLY A 186 15.94 -2.16 11.69
C GLY A 186 14.64 -2.72 11.10
N SER A 187 13.62 -1.88 10.88
CA SER A 187 12.32 -2.33 10.36
C SER A 187 12.38 -2.81 8.91
N ILE A 188 13.37 -2.33 8.14
CA ILE A 188 13.54 -2.62 6.71
C ILE A 188 14.86 -3.36 6.46
N SER A 189 14.80 -4.41 5.66
CA SER A 189 15.96 -5.08 5.07
C SER A 189 15.91 -5.01 3.54
N VAL A 190 17.01 -4.59 2.93
CA VAL A 190 17.23 -4.61 1.48
C VAL A 190 18.34 -5.61 1.18
N GLU A 191 18.18 -6.42 0.13
CA GLU A 191 19.31 -7.20 -0.38
C GLU A 191 20.39 -6.25 -0.91
N PRO A 192 21.68 -6.53 -0.66
CA PRO A 192 22.75 -5.77 -1.29
C PRO A 192 22.63 -5.93 -2.81
N VAL A 193 22.71 -4.81 -3.54
CA VAL A 193 22.86 -4.84 -5.00
C VAL A 193 24.16 -5.59 -5.27
N ARG A 194 24.07 -6.81 -5.82
CA ARG A 194 25.27 -7.55 -6.21
C ARG A 194 25.94 -6.80 -7.35
N THR A 195 27.08 -6.16 -7.08
CA THR A 195 27.95 -5.64 -8.11
C THR A 195 28.44 -6.83 -8.97
N PRO A 196 28.35 -6.77 -10.31
CA PRO A 196 28.91 -7.82 -11.15
C PRO A 196 30.42 -7.91 -10.92
N GLY A 197 30.89 -8.92 -10.18
CA GLY A 197 32.32 -9.13 -9.96
C GLY A 197 32.72 -9.76 -8.62
N GLU A 198 31.86 -9.74 -7.60
CA GLU A 198 32.17 -10.35 -6.31
C GLU A 198 31.66 -11.81 -6.28
N ARG A 199 32.61 -12.75 -6.40
CA ARG A 199 32.43 -14.17 -6.09
C ARG A 199 33.01 -14.47 -4.72
#